data_AF-A0AAV2PXY4-F1
#
_entry.id   AF-A0AAV2PXY4-F1
#
_cell.length_a   1.000
_cell.length_b   1.000
_cell.length_c   1.000
_cell.angle_alpha   90.00
_cell.angle_beta   90.00
_cell.angle_gamma   90.00
#
_symmetry.space_group_name_H-M   'P 1'
#
loop_
_entity.id
_entity.type
_entity.pdbx_description
1 polymer ?
#
loop_
_entity_poly.entity_id
_entity_poly.type
_entity_poly.pdbx_seq_one_letter_code
_entity_poly.pdbx_strand_id
1 'polypeptide(L)'
;AMMPADKLEMMQNKANAFVANATCILTEMKMLKADGTPNYEECETWINNLQITEELKAGLMEAHNLCKDFSTCAPVDTVKCPITRRLGRMMAYKKCFNLKSCEACMMEDKRMMMTGGNKINMKAMKMMMGMEDVMMYGNVMKVMDM
;
A
#
# COMPACT_ATOMS: atom_id res chain seq x y z
N ALA A 1 19.58 -13.66 23.09
CA ALA A 1 18.80 -13.85 24.34
C ALA A 1 17.43 -14.38 23.96
N MET A 2 17.00 -15.51 24.54
CA MET A 2 15.68 -16.09 24.27
C MET A 2 14.62 -15.26 25.00
N MET A 3 13.54 -14.87 24.29
CA MET A 3 12.46 -14.09 24.88
C MET A 3 11.73 -14.91 25.96
N PRO A 4 11.35 -14.33 27.11
CA PRO A 4 10.51 -15.00 28.10
C PRO A 4 9.17 -15.45 27.47
N ALA A 5 8.69 -16.64 27.83
CA ALA A 5 7.49 -17.25 27.25
C ALA A 5 6.25 -16.33 27.35
N ASP A 6 6.03 -15.70 28.50
CA ASP A 6 4.89 -14.79 28.73
C ASP A 6 4.91 -13.57 27.80
N LYS A 7 6.11 -13.06 27.48
CA LYS A 7 6.27 -11.94 26.55
C LYS A 7 5.97 -12.36 25.12
N LEU A 8 6.35 -13.57 24.74
CA LEU A 8 6.06 -14.13 23.42
C LEU A 8 4.56 -14.34 23.23
N GLU A 9 3.88 -14.91 24.23
CA GLU A 9 2.43 -15.12 24.20
C GLU A 9 1.67 -13.78 24.10
N MET A 10 2.06 -12.78 24.90
CA MET A 10 1.45 -11.44 24.82
C MET A 10 1.63 -10.82 23.42
N MET A 11 2.80 -10.97 22.80
CA MET A 11 3.05 -10.47 21.45
C MET A 11 2.19 -11.17 20.40
N GLN A 12 2.07 -12.50 20.49
CA GLN A 12 1.23 -13.28 19.57
C GLN A 12 -0.25 -12.88 19.70
N ASN A 13 -0.75 -12.72 20.92
CA ASN A 13 -2.13 -12.31 21.17
C ASN A 13 -2.42 -10.91 20.60
N LYS A 14 -1.49 -9.95 20.77
CA LYS A 14 -1.61 -8.62 20.16
C LYS A 14 -1.60 -8.67 18.64
N ALA A 15 -0.72 -9.47 18.04
CA ALA A 15 -0.65 -9.63 16.59
C ALA A 15 -1.95 -10.23 16.04
N ASN A 16 -2.50 -11.26 16.70
CA ASN A 16 -3.76 -11.88 16.30
C ASN A 16 -4.94 -10.92 16.41
N ALA A 17 -5.05 -10.17 17.51
CA ALA A 17 -6.09 -9.16 17.71
C ALA A 17 -5.99 -8.05 16.66
N PHE A 18 -4.78 -7.58 16.34
CA PHE A 18 -4.56 -6.60 15.29
C PHE A 18 -5.03 -7.12 13.93
N VAL A 19 -4.64 -8.34 13.55
CA VAL A 19 -5.04 -8.92 12.27
C VAL A 19 -6.55 -9.11 12.20
N ALA A 20 -7.18 -9.58 13.28
CA ALA A 20 -8.64 -9.74 13.33
C ALA A 20 -9.36 -8.38 13.14
N ASN A 21 -8.92 -7.34 13.85
CA ASN A 21 -9.51 -6.01 13.73
C ASN A 21 -9.29 -5.41 12.33
N ALA A 22 -8.06 -5.50 11.81
CA ALA A 22 -7.73 -4.95 10.50
C ALA A 22 -8.49 -5.67 9.37
N THR A 23 -8.54 -6.99 9.39
CA THR A 23 -9.30 -7.77 8.39
C THR A 23 -10.80 -7.46 8.46
N CYS A 24 -11.38 -7.33 9.66
CA CYS A 24 -12.77 -6.92 9.84
C CYS A 24 -13.04 -5.56 9.19
N ILE A 25 -12.28 -4.52 9.55
CA ILE A 25 -12.45 -3.17 9.00
C ILE A 25 -12.31 -3.16 7.48
N LEU A 26 -11.27 -3.80 6.95
CA LEU A 26 -11.03 -3.81 5.51
C LEU A 26 -12.12 -4.55 4.73
N THR A 27 -12.73 -5.57 5.34
CA THR A 27 -13.86 -6.30 4.76
C THR A 27 -15.13 -5.45 4.75
N GLU A 28 -15.44 -4.77 5.86
CA GLU A 28 -16.58 -3.85 5.96
C GLU A 28 -16.46 -2.68 4.97
N MET A 29 -15.24 -2.18 4.76
CA MET A 29 -14.95 -1.17 3.74
C MET A 29 -14.94 -1.71 2.31
N LYS A 30 -15.23 -3.01 2.11
CA LYS A 30 -15.16 -3.71 0.83
C LYS A 30 -13.79 -3.64 0.16
N MET A 31 -12.73 -3.33 0.89
CA MET A 31 -11.35 -3.28 0.37
C MET A 31 -10.68 -4.65 0.37
N LEU A 32 -11.20 -5.59 1.16
CA LEU A 32 -10.73 -6.97 1.25
C LEU A 32 -11.88 -7.92 0.91
N LYS A 33 -11.58 -8.96 0.14
CA LYS A 33 -12.49 -10.07 -0.13
C LYS A 33 -12.44 -11.08 1.02
N ALA A 34 -13.44 -11.96 1.07
CA ALA A 34 -13.52 -13.01 2.09
C ALA A 34 -12.32 -13.98 2.07
N ASP A 35 -11.64 -14.11 0.94
CA ASP A 35 -10.43 -14.93 0.78
C ASP A 35 -9.14 -14.22 1.24
N GLY A 36 -9.23 -12.99 1.77
CA GLY A 36 -8.10 -12.20 2.23
C GLY A 36 -7.31 -11.51 1.11
N THR A 37 -7.81 -11.53 -0.12
CA THR A 37 -7.22 -10.77 -1.24
C THR A 37 -7.83 -9.37 -1.34
N PRO A 38 -7.11 -8.40 -1.92
CA PRO A 38 -7.68 -7.07 -2.17
C PRO A 38 -8.90 -7.16 -3.09
N ASN A 39 -9.88 -6.31 -2.83
CA ASN A 39 -11.01 -6.13 -3.73
C ASN A 39 -10.65 -5.14 -4.84
N TYR A 40 -9.98 -5.64 -5.88
CA TYR A 40 -9.50 -4.81 -6.98
C TYR A 40 -10.66 -4.17 -7.77
N GLU A 41 -11.77 -4.88 -7.94
CA GLU A 41 -12.94 -4.41 -8.70
C GLU A 41 -13.62 -3.22 -8.00
N GLU A 42 -13.71 -3.26 -6.67
CA GLU A 42 -14.19 -2.13 -5.88
C GLU A 42 -13.24 -0.93 -6.01
N CYS A 43 -11.91 -1.17 -5.97
CA CYS A 43 -10.93 -0.09 -6.16
C CYS A 43 -11.03 0.56 -7.53
N GLU A 44 -11.18 -0.23 -8.60
CA GLU A 44 -11.39 0.25 -9.96
C GLU A 44 -12.69 1.07 -10.06
N THR A 45 -13.77 0.60 -9.45
CA THR A 45 -15.04 1.34 -9.37
C THR A 45 -14.86 2.69 -8.67
N TRP A 46 -14.12 2.71 -7.56
CA TRP A 46 -13.81 3.95 -6.84
C TRP A 46 -13.04 4.94 -7.71
N ILE A 47 -11.99 4.49 -8.42
CA ILE A 47 -11.19 5.34 -9.30
C ILE A 47 -12.06 5.93 -10.42
N ASN A 48 -12.91 5.12 -11.04
CA ASN A 48 -13.80 5.57 -12.12
C ASN A 48 -14.83 6.61 -11.65
N ASN A 49 -15.25 6.55 -10.38
CA ASN A 49 -16.21 7.49 -9.80
C ASN A 49 -15.60 8.81 -9.32
N LEU A 50 -14.26 8.94 -9.30
CA LEU A 50 -13.59 10.17 -8.92
C LEU A 50 -13.91 11.31 -9.91
N GLN A 51 -14.26 12.47 -9.37
CA GLN A 51 -14.51 13.70 -10.14
C GLN A 51 -13.18 14.43 -10.36
N ILE A 52 -12.34 13.87 -11.23
CA ILE A 52 -10.98 14.36 -11.56
C ILE A 52 -10.80 14.45 -13.09
N THR A 53 -9.68 15.02 -13.53
CA THR A 53 -9.34 15.05 -14.96
C THR A 53 -9.18 13.64 -15.52
N GLU A 54 -9.49 13.47 -16.81
CA GLU A 54 -9.36 12.17 -17.48
C GLU A 54 -7.91 11.71 -17.53
N GLU A 55 -6.96 12.65 -17.65
CA GLU A 55 -5.53 12.33 -17.55
C GLU A 55 -5.12 11.80 -16.18
N LEU A 56 -5.55 12.43 -15.09
CA LEU A 56 -5.27 11.93 -13.75
C LEU A 56 -5.95 10.58 -13.52
N LYS A 57 -7.19 10.41 -13.98
CA LYS A 57 -7.92 9.13 -13.90
C LYS A 57 -7.17 8.02 -14.63
N ALA A 58 -6.66 8.29 -15.83
CA ALA A 58 -5.84 7.34 -16.58
C ALA A 58 -4.57 6.96 -15.81
N GLY A 59 -3.88 7.93 -15.20
CA GLY A 59 -2.71 7.66 -14.36
C GLY A 59 -3.01 6.82 -13.12
N LEU A 60 -4.15 7.06 -12.46
CA LEU A 60 -4.61 6.24 -11.34
C LEU A 60 -5.01 4.83 -11.77
N MET A 61 -5.62 4.67 -12.95
CA MET A 61 -5.95 3.35 -13.50
C MET A 61 -4.70 2.55 -13.89
N GLU A 62 -3.69 3.21 -14.46
CA GLU A 62 -2.39 2.59 -14.71
C GLU A 62 -1.73 2.13 -13.41
N ALA A 63 -1.71 3.00 -12.39
CA ALA A 63 -1.23 2.67 -11.05
C ALA A 63 -1.98 1.48 -10.45
N HIS A 64 -3.30 1.44 -10.58
CA HIS A 64 -4.14 0.34 -10.10
C HIS A 64 -3.73 -0.99 -10.74
N ASN A 65 -3.65 -1.03 -12.08
CA ASN A 65 -3.31 -2.24 -12.82
C ASN A 65 -1.91 -2.75 -12.45
N LEU A 66 -0.91 -1.86 -12.43
CA LEU A 66 0.45 -2.20 -12.03
C LEU A 66 0.50 -2.81 -10.62
N CYS A 67 -0.20 -2.19 -9.67
CA CYS A 67 -0.15 -2.62 -8.28
C CYS A 67 -1.00 -3.87 -8.01
N LYS A 68 -2.05 -4.09 -8.79
CA LYS A 68 -2.81 -5.34 -8.82
C LYS A 68 -1.91 -6.51 -9.24
N ASP A 69 -1.19 -6.35 -10.36
CA ASP A 69 -0.27 -7.38 -10.85
C ASP A 69 0.86 -7.64 -9.83
N PHE A 70 1.48 -6.56 -9.32
CA PHE A 70 2.53 -6.65 -8.31
C PHE A 70 2.09 -7.41 -7.05
N SER A 71 0.92 -7.05 -6.51
CA SER A 71 0.40 -7.69 -5.28
C SER A 71 -0.05 -9.12 -5.51
N THR A 72 -0.50 -9.47 -6.70
CA THR A 72 -0.88 -10.85 -7.08
C THR A 72 0.33 -11.77 -7.13
N CYS A 73 1.48 -11.25 -7.58
CA CYS A 73 2.74 -11.98 -7.67
C CYS A 73 3.52 -12.05 -6.34
N ALA A 74 3.06 -11.38 -5.27
CA ALA A 74 3.79 -11.34 -4.01
C ALA A 74 3.75 -12.72 -3.30
N PRO A 75 4.90 -13.29 -2.88
CA PRO A 75 4.98 -14.62 -2.27
C PRO A 75 4.60 -14.55 -0.77
N VAL A 76 3.39 -14.11 -0.46
CA VAL A 76 2.95 -13.89 0.94
C VAL A 76 2.69 -15.18 1.69
N ASP A 77 2.31 -16.23 0.97
CA ASP A 77 1.89 -17.51 1.56
C ASP A 77 3.07 -18.32 2.09
N THR A 78 4.28 -18.04 1.59
CA THR A 78 5.53 -18.71 2.00
C THR A 78 6.18 -18.06 3.22
N VAL A 79 5.67 -16.90 3.68
CA VAL A 79 6.25 -16.14 4.79
C VAL A 79 5.79 -16.72 6.14
N LYS A 80 6.72 -16.85 7.11
CA LYS A 80 6.39 -17.39 8.45
C LYS A 80 5.53 -16.43 9.29
N CYS A 81 5.66 -15.12 9.07
CA CYS A 81 4.92 -14.10 9.80
C CYS A 81 3.39 -14.21 9.55
N PRO A 82 2.57 -14.46 10.59
CA PRO A 82 1.12 -14.62 10.44
C PRO A 82 0.42 -13.39 9.88
N ILE A 83 0.92 -12.19 10.20
CA ILE A 83 0.39 -10.92 9.70
C ILE A 83 0.59 -10.84 8.18
N THR A 84 1.80 -11.13 7.70
CA THR A 84 2.12 -11.11 6.27
C THR A 84 1.32 -12.13 5.49
N ARG A 85 1.09 -13.33 6.04
CA ARG A 85 0.24 -14.33 5.36
C ARG A 85 -1.19 -13.86 5.15
N ARG A 86 -1.78 -13.18 6.14
CA ARG A 86 -3.20 -12.77 6.09
C ARG A 86 -3.43 -11.42 5.43
N LEU A 87 -2.51 -10.47 5.59
CA LEU A 87 -2.66 -9.08 5.11
C LEU A 87 -1.61 -8.68 4.08
N GLY A 88 -0.63 -9.53 3.78
CA GLY A 88 0.53 -9.18 2.96
C GLY A 88 0.18 -8.72 1.56
N ARG A 89 -0.78 -9.37 0.89
CA ARG A 89 -1.21 -8.96 -0.46
C ARG A 89 -1.86 -7.59 -0.42
N MET A 90 -2.72 -7.35 0.58
CA MET A 90 -3.36 -6.05 0.76
C MET A 90 -2.35 -4.94 1.11
N MET A 91 -1.39 -5.23 1.98
CA MET A 91 -0.32 -4.29 2.30
C MET A 91 0.56 -4.00 1.07
N ALA A 92 0.90 -5.01 0.28
CA ALA A 92 1.67 -4.86 -0.95
C ALA A 92 0.92 -4.01 -1.98
N TYR A 93 -0.36 -4.30 -2.22
CA TYR A 93 -1.21 -3.52 -3.10
C TYR A 93 -1.30 -2.08 -2.64
N LYS A 94 -1.69 -1.83 -1.38
CA LYS A 94 -1.90 -0.49 -0.86
C LYS A 94 -0.64 0.34 -0.86
N LYS A 95 0.52 -0.26 -0.51
CA LYS A 95 1.81 0.44 -0.54
C LYS A 95 2.18 0.85 -1.96
N CYS A 96 2.09 -0.07 -2.92
CA CYS A 96 2.35 0.24 -4.33
C CYS A 96 1.39 1.31 -4.83
N PHE A 97 0.09 1.14 -4.59
CA PHE A 97 -0.94 2.01 -5.13
C PHE A 97 -0.87 3.42 -4.56
N ASN A 98 -0.60 3.57 -3.26
CA ASN A 98 -0.39 4.89 -2.66
C ASN A 98 0.81 5.62 -3.28
N LEU A 99 1.94 4.93 -3.46
CA LEU A 99 3.13 5.53 -4.09
C LEU A 99 2.83 5.98 -5.52
N LYS A 100 2.24 5.11 -6.33
CA LYS A 100 1.93 5.41 -7.73
C LYS A 100 0.81 6.43 -7.91
N SER A 101 -0.16 6.46 -7.00
CA SER A 101 -1.18 7.50 -6.98
C SER A 101 -0.57 8.87 -6.67
N CYS A 102 0.36 8.94 -5.71
CA CYS A 102 1.10 10.18 -5.44
C CYS A 102 1.90 10.62 -6.66
N GLU A 103 2.63 9.71 -7.32
CA GLU A 103 3.35 10.03 -8.56
C GLU A 103 2.41 10.58 -9.64
N ALA A 104 1.24 9.97 -9.84
CA ALA A 104 0.23 10.42 -10.80
C ALA A 104 -0.29 11.83 -10.48
N CYS A 105 -0.68 12.10 -9.23
CA CYS A 105 -1.12 13.42 -8.78
C CYS A 105 -0.04 14.48 -9.03
N MET A 106 1.22 14.17 -8.73
CA MET A 106 2.32 15.12 -8.91
C MET A 106 2.65 15.38 -10.38
N MET A 107 2.47 14.39 -11.26
CA MET A 107 2.59 14.60 -12.70
C MET A 107 1.47 15.51 -13.24
N GLU A 108 0.26 15.35 -12.72
CA GLU A 108 -0.85 16.23 -13.07
C GLU A 108 -0.63 17.67 -12.58
N ASP A 109 -0.19 17.84 -11.32
CA ASP A 109 0.19 19.15 -10.79
C ASP A 109 1.24 19.83 -11.67
N LYS A 110 2.27 19.08 -12.12
CA LYS A 110 3.27 19.60 -13.07
C LYS A 110 2.61 20.05 -14.37
N ARG A 111 1.71 19.27 -14.95
CA ARG A 111 1.03 19.61 -16.20
C ARG A 111 0.23 20.91 -16.08
N MET A 112 -0.56 21.02 -15.01
CA MET A 112 -1.35 22.21 -14.69
C MET A 112 -0.47 23.45 -14.46
N MET A 113 0.70 23.26 -13.83
CA MET A 113 1.66 24.34 -13.61
C MET A 113 2.44 24.74 -14.86
N MET A 114 2.73 23.82 -15.79
CA MET A 114 3.34 24.15 -17.09
C MET A 114 2.39 24.97 -17.96
N THR A 115 1.08 24.79 -17.81
CA THR A 115 0.07 25.67 -18.40
C THR A 115 -0.13 26.98 -17.62
N GLY A 116 0.36 27.07 -16.38
CA GLY A 116 0.11 28.18 -15.44
C GLY A 116 1.33 29.00 -14.97
N GLY A 117 2.55 28.69 -15.41
CA GLY A 117 3.75 29.54 -15.24
C GLY A 117 4.58 29.41 -13.95
N ASN A 118 4.23 28.55 -12.99
CA ASN A 118 4.98 28.41 -11.72
C ASN A 118 5.87 27.15 -11.69
N LYS A 119 7.13 27.29 -11.23
CA LYS A 119 8.15 26.22 -11.22
C LYS A 119 8.20 25.47 -9.88
N ILE A 120 8.17 24.13 -9.91
CA ILE A 120 8.35 23.27 -8.73
C ILE A 120 9.83 22.99 -8.45
N ASN A 121 10.23 22.99 -7.17
CA ASN A 121 11.54 22.51 -6.72
C ASN A 121 11.62 20.97 -6.78
N MET A 122 12.17 20.46 -7.89
CA MET A 122 12.36 19.03 -8.16
C MET A 122 13.13 18.27 -7.06
N LYS A 123 13.95 18.96 -6.26
CA LYS A 123 14.76 18.37 -5.19
C LYS A 123 13.94 18.03 -3.95
N ALA A 124 12.97 18.88 -3.60
CA ALA A 124 12.02 18.62 -2.52
C ALA A 124 11.09 17.44 -2.86
N MET A 125 10.69 17.36 -4.14
CA MET A 125 9.85 16.29 -4.67
C MET A 125 10.52 14.92 -4.57
N LYS A 126 11.79 14.83 -4.99
CA LYS A 126 12.58 13.59 -4.95
C LYS A 126 12.92 13.16 -3.51
N MET A 127 13.08 14.11 -2.58
CA MET A 127 13.27 13.80 -1.16
C MET A 127 12.00 13.22 -0.52
N MET A 128 10.81 13.77 -0.78
CA MET A 128 9.56 13.22 -0.23
C MET A 128 9.30 11.77 -0.70
N MET A 129 9.52 11.48 -1.98
CA MET A 129 9.34 10.11 -2.50
C MET A 129 10.43 9.14 -2.04
N GLY A 130 11.64 9.62 -1.74
CA GLY A 130 12.76 8.77 -1.32
C GLY A 130 12.87 8.50 0.18
N MET A 131 12.12 9.21 1.04
CA MET A 131 12.30 9.16 2.49
C MET A 131 11.36 8.14 3.18
N GLU A 132 10.25 7.77 2.54
CA GLU A 132 9.39 6.67 3.02
C GLU A 132 9.93 5.28 2.64
N ASP A 133 10.66 5.17 1.52
CA ASP A 133 11.30 3.91 1.11
C ASP A 133 12.35 3.44 2.13
N VAL A 134 13.19 4.33 2.66
CA VAL A 134 14.23 3.95 3.64
C VAL A 134 13.63 3.50 4.97
N MET A 135 12.55 4.14 5.44
CA MET A 135 11.91 3.76 6.70
C MET A 135 11.05 2.49 6.58
N MET A 136 10.41 2.26 5.42
CA MET A 136 9.57 1.07 5.20
C MET A 136 10.36 -0.16 4.74
N TYR A 137 11.35 -0.04 3.85
CA TYR A 137 12.21 -1.17 3.49
C TYR A 137 13.16 -1.54 4.64
N GLY A 138 13.63 -0.55 5.41
CA GLY A 138 14.44 -0.80 6.61
C GLY A 138 13.70 -1.60 7.69
N ASN A 139 12.38 -1.41 7.82
CA ASN A 139 11.56 -2.16 8.78
C ASN A 139 11.02 -3.48 8.22
N VAL A 140 10.71 -3.58 6.91
CA VAL A 140 10.26 -4.85 6.32
C VAL A 140 11.41 -5.86 6.19
N MET A 141 12.64 -5.44 5.80
CA MET A 141 13.80 -6.34 5.85
C MET A 141 14.12 -6.76 7.29
N LYS A 142 14.07 -5.83 8.27
CA LYS A 142 14.29 -6.19 9.68
C LYS A 142 13.22 -7.11 10.27
N VAL A 143 11.99 -7.10 9.76
CA VAL A 143 10.92 -8.00 10.20
C VAL A 143 10.94 -9.33 9.45
N MET A 144 11.58 -9.39 8.28
CA MET A 144 11.80 -10.64 7.54
C MET A 144 13.09 -11.37 7.96
N ASP A 145 14.02 -10.68 8.62
CA ASP A 145 15.26 -11.24 9.20
C ASP A 145 15.15 -11.56 10.72
N MET A 146 13.93 -11.61 11.28
CA MET A 146 13.65 -12.10 12.64
C MET A 146 12.75 -13.35 12.61
#